data_AF-A0AAW5FPV2-F1
#
_entry.id   AF-A0AAW5FPV2-F1
#
_cell.length_a   1.000
_cell.length_b   1.000
_cell.length_c   1.000
_cell.angle_alpha   90.00
_cell.angle_beta   90.00
_cell.angle_gamma   90.00
#
_symmetry.space_group_name_H-M   'P 1'
#
loop_
_entity.id
_entity.type
_entity.pdbx_description
1 polymer ?
#
loop_
_entity_poly.entity_id
_entity_poly.type
_entity_poly.pdbx_seq_one_letter_code
_entity_poly.pdbx_strand_id
1 'polypeptide(L)'
;MIFLLSFSAPQGSLAAGPVTYKKITKQFLTSGKVDLVREVVTLPLHRGRLASGETVWFVLTDVSDYATSKDMGLTWAPSLAKAKDLTSTRVAEMDESGNFTFKSGRVDFSPSQTLVGGEAPHFFPPRTARAGSVGDVHYSPLARVANRKDIVFNAPVIAFNVEPAKLAFCNGSPDYSVVTDSVASICPDKGTVDLKLRSGFANGKHLRYLSFDANSEESATLESSTFAPAESDILQSGAIEVIYTIVNGKMGENDPNRQGLDSAINGEGPSLDILAHFKEISAGYSPMWDVRLAEWTQEAISKDQRKLITDGDDLEAKSASGLLVSPAGGPVKTTGNLVNCPVVGFTDE
;
A
#
# COMPACT_ATOMS: atom_id res chain seq x y z
N MET A 1 54.07 20.97 55.39
CA MET A 1 52.75 20.38 55.11
C MET A 1 51.81 21.52 54.74
N ILE A 2 51.64 21.78 53.44
CA ILE A 2 50.67 22.73 52.91
C ILE A 2 50.05 22.04 51.68
N PHE A 3 48.76 21.74 51.78
CA PHE A 3 47.96 21.11 50.73
C PHE A 3 47.65 22.14 49.64
N LEU A 4 47.98 21.83 48.39
CA LEU A 4 47.50 22.54 47.20
C LEU A 4 46.37 21.71 46.60
N LEU A 5 45.14 22.23 46.69
CA LEU A 5 43.94 21.69 46.05
C LEU A 5 43.92 22.13 44.58
N SER A 6 44.10 21.17 43.66
CA SER A 6 43.90 21.34 42.23
C SER A 6 42.42 21.12 41.88
N PHE A 7 41.78 22.13 41.30
CA PHE A 7 40.43 22.03 40.74
C PHE A 7 40.48 21.36 39.37
N SER A 8 39.78 20.24 39.21
CA SER A 8 39.51 19.62 37.91
C SER A 8 38.24 20.22 37.29
N ALA A 9 38.33 20.76 36.08
CA ALA A 9 37.18 21.17 35.29
C ALA A 9 36.41 19.93 34.78
N PRO A 10 35.07 19.93 34.75
CA PRO A 10 34.30 18.82 34.20
C PRO A 10 34.41 18.81 32.67
N GLN A 11 34.63 17.62 32.12
CA GLN A 11 34.63 17.36 30.68
C GLN A 11 33.29 17.77 30.06
N GLY A 12 33.37 18.57 28.99
CA GLY A 12 32.21 18.98 28.20
C GLY A 12 31.52 17.77 27.58
N SER A 13 30.20 17.70 27.79
CA SER A 13 29.31 16.75 27.12
C SER A 13 29.38 16.96 25.62
N LEU A 14 29.70 15.90 24.87
CA LEU A 14 29.50 15.84 23.42
C LEU A 14 28.01 16.01 23.16
N ALA A 15 27.63 17.10 22.49
CA ALA A 15 26.28 17.31 22.01
C ALA A 15 25.94 16.20 21.00
N ALA A 16 24.85 15.47 21.26
CA ALA A 16 24.24 14.61 20.26
C ALA A 16 23.93 15.47 19.02
N GLY A 17 24.36 15.01 17.83
CA GLY A 17 24.01 15.67 16.58
C GLY A 17 22.49 15.81 16.42
N PRO A 18 22.01 16.75 15.60
CA PRO A 18 20.58 16.96 15.42
C PRO A 18 19.94 15.66 14.90
N VAL A 19 18.96 15.15 15.64
CA VAL A 19 18.10 14.05 15.20
C VAL A 19 17.28 14.60 14.03
N THR A 20 17.61 14.17 12.81
CA THR A 20 16.80 14.49 11.63
C THR A 20 15.50 13.69 11.73
N TYR A 21 14.39 14.37 12.02
CA TYR A 21 13.09 13.72 12.04
C TYR A 21 12.59 13.53 10.61
N LYS A 22 12.23 12.29 10.26
CA LYS A 22 11.58 11.94 8.99
C LYS A 22 10.35 12.83 8.78
N LYS A 23 10.21 13.39 7.58
CA LYS A 23 9.12 14.31 7.25
C LYS A 23 8.51 13.97 5.88
N ILE A 24 7.20 14.18 5.77
CA ILE A 24 6.52 14.25 4.48
C ILE A 24 6.92 15.55 3.76
N THR A 25 7.52 15.43 2.59
CA THR A 25 7.94 16.55 1.74
C THR A 25 6.85 17.00 0.79
N LYS A 26 6.01 16.06 0.34
CA LYS A 26 4.83 16.31 -0.50
C LYS A 26 3.75 15.29 -0.17
N GLN A 27 2.62 15.73 0.35
CA GLN A 27 1.46 14.88 0.62
C GLN A 27 0.42 15.00 -0.49
N PHE A 28 -0.09 13.88 -0.97
CA PHE A 28 -1.11 13.83 -2.02
C PHE A 28 -2.50 13.52 -1.46
N LEU A 29 -2.57 12.53 -0.56
CA LEU A 29 -3.79 12.19 0.17
C LEU A 29 -3.96 13.14 1.37
N THR A 30 -4.54 14.32 1.15
CA THR A 30 -4.59 15.40 2.16
C THR A 30 -5.69 15.23 3.20
N SER A 31 -6.65 14.34 2.98
CA SER A 31 -7.64 13.92 3.99
C SER A 31 -6.98 13.16 5.15
N GLY A 32 -5.77 12.64 4.95
CA GLY A 32 -5.03 11.88 5.95
C GLY A 32 -4.08 12.71 6.81
N LYS A 33 -3.86 12.27 8.05
CA LYS A 33 -2.78 12.77 8.90
C LYS A 33 -1.68 11.73 9.02
N VAL A 34 -0.51 12.02 8.46
CA VAL A 34 0.64 11.11 8.48
C VAL A 34 1.41 11.20 9.79
N ASP A 35 1.74 10.05 10.37
CA ASP A 35 2.66 9.90 11.48
C ASP A 35 3.77 8.91 11.07
N LEU A 36 4.93 9.46 10.70
CA LEU A 36 6.09 8.66 10.26
C LEU A 36 6.84 7.99 11.42
N VAL A 37 6.55 8.35 12.67
CA VAL A 37 7.13 7.68 13.84
C VAL A 37 6.34 6.40 14.13
N ARG A 38 5.01 6.46 14.03
CA ARG A 38 4.12 5.30 14.16
C ARG A 38 3.95 4.52 12.84
N GLU A 39 4.48 5.04 11.74
CA GLU A 39 4.33 4.51 10.38
C GLU A 39 2.86 4.27 9.98
N VAL A 40 2.01 5.25 10.30
CA VAL A 40 0.57 5.21 9.97
C VAL A 40 0.10 6.50 9.30
N VAL A 41 -1.04 6.40 8.62
CA VAL A 41 -1.86 7.55 8.25
C VAL A 41 -3.26 7.39 8.85
N THR A 42 -3.71 8.42 9.56
CA THR A 42 -5.08 8.51 10.07
C THR A 42 -5.99 9.02 8.96
N LEU A 43 -6.97 8.22 8.53
CA LEU A 43 -7.97 8.61 7.53
C LEU A 43 -9.37 8.73 8.15
N PRO A 44 -10.28 9.53 7.53
CA PRO A 44 -11.70 9.47 7.83
C PRO A 44 -12.26 8.06 7.59
N LEU A 45 -12.94 7.52 8.58
CA LEU A 45 -13.68 6.26 8.48
C LEU A 45 -15.12 6.57 8.10
N HIS A 46 -15.54 6.06 6.95
CA HIS A 46 -16.90 6.22 6.46
C HIS A 46 -17.76 5.01 6.83
N ARG A 47 -19.05 5.28 7.05
CA ARG A 47 -20.07 4.26 7.27
C ARG A 47 -21.10 4.31 6.15
N GLY A 48 -21.22 3.21 5.43
CA GLY A 48 -22.22 2.99 4.40
C GLY A 48 -23.00 1.70 4.65
N ARG A 49 -23.70 1.24 3.62
CA ARG A 49 -24.41 -0.04 3.65
C ARG A 49 -24.44 -0.69 2.28
N LEU A 50 -24.65 -1.99 2.25
CA LEU A 50 -25.15 -2.66 1.05
C LEU A 50 -26.65 -2.38 0.87
N ALA A 51 -27.16 -2.55 -0.34
CA ALA A 51 -28.59 -2.50 -0.63
C ALA A 51 -29.41 -3.54 0.18
N SER A 52 -28.77 -4.62 0.62
CA SER A 52 -29.30 -5.63 1.54
C SER A 52 -29.38 -5.19 3.01
N GLY A 53 -28.80 -4.04 3.37
CA GLY A 53 -28.82 -3.47 4.73
C GLY A 53 -27.58 -3.76 5.59
N GLU A 54 -26.68 -4.63 5.13
CA GLU A 54 -25.41 -4.93 5.82
C GLU A 54 -24.52 -3.67 5.91
N THR A 55 -23.93 -3.39 7.07
CA THR A 55 -23.08 -2.20 7.26
C THR A 55 -21.76 -2.36 6.54
N VAL A 56 -21.27 -1.28 5.92
CA VAL A 56 -19.95 -1.24 5.27
C VAL A 56 -19.12 -0.14 5.93
N TRP A 57 -17.96 -0.48 6.48
CA TRP A 57 -16.97 0.49 6.94
C TRP A 57 -15.86 0.58 5.91
N PHE A 58 -15.58 1.78 5.41
CA PHE A 58 -14.65 1.96 4.30
C PHE A 58 -13.90 3.29 4.46
N VAL A 59 -12.82 3.44 3.71
CA VAL A 59 -12.12 4.71 3.53
C VAL A 59 -12.25 5.16 2.09
N LEU A 60 -12.01 6.45 1.85
CA LEU A 60 -11.89 7.01 0.51
C LEU A 60 -10.47 7.54 0.35
N THR A 61 -9.81 7.19 -0.76
CA THR A 61 -8.42 7.61 -1.01
C THR A 61 -8.25 8.33 -2.33
N ASP A 62 -8.90 7.88 -3.38
CA ASP A 62 -8.74 8.42 -4.74
C ASP A 62 -10.10 8.62 -5.39
N VAL A 63 -10.18 9.56 -6.33
CA VAL A 63 -11.42 9.83 -7.08
C VAL A 63 -11.12 10.33 -8.48
N SER A 64 -11.95 9.92 -9.44
CA SER A 64 -11.78 10.27 -10.86
C SER A 64 -12.04 11.75 -11.17
N ASP A 65 -12.85 12.42 -10.35
CA ASP A 65 -13.26 13.80 -10.55
C ASP A 65 -12.39 14.79 -9.77
N TYR A 66 -11.89 15.81 -10.46
CA TYR A 66 -10.96 16.77 -9.88
C TYR A 66 -11.60 17.64 -8.80
N ALA A 67 -12.81 18.15 -9.03
CA ALA A 67 -13.49 19.02 -8.05
C ALA A 67 -13.76 18.24 -6.75
N THR A 68 -14.29 17.03 -6.88
CA THR A 68 -14.54 16.12 -5.75
C THR A 68 -13.25 15.79 -5.00
N SER A 69 -12.12 15.57 -5.71
CA SER A 69 -10.83 15.31 -5.07
C SER A 69 -10.40 16.47 -4.16
N LYS A 70 -10.61 17.72 -4.60
CA LYS A 70 -10.27 18.91 -3.82
C LYS A 70 -11.19 19.10 -2.63
N ASP A 71 -12.49 18.93 -2.83
CA ASP A 71 -13.49 19.12 -1.79
C ASP A 71 -13.34 18.10 -0.65
N MET A 72 -12.93 16.87 -0.97
CA MET A 72 -12.81 15.78 0.00
C MET A 72 -11.38 15.51 0.46
N GLY A 73 -10.38 16.20 -0.12
CA GLY A 73 -8.96 15.96 0.17
C GLY A 73 -8.45 14.59 -0.31
N LEU A 74 -9.09 14.00 -1.32
CA LEU A 74 -8.70 12.74 -1.94
C LEU A 74 -7.66 12.97 -3.04
N THR A 75 -6.91 11.93 -3.38
CA THR A 75 -5.98 11.98 -4.50
C THR A 75 -6.76 11.97 -5.83
N TRP A 76 -6.43 12.89 -6.73
CA TRP A 76 -7.08 12.95 -8.05
C TRP A 76 -6.53 11.85 -8.97
N ALA A 77 -7.36 10.86 -9.30
CA ALA A 77 -7.02 9.71 -10.14
C ALA A 77 -7.96 9.61 -11.35
N PRO A 78 -7.82 10.50 -12.34
CA PRO A 78 -8.75 10.58 -13.48
C PRO A 78 -8.80 9.30 -14.32
N SER A 79 -7.71 8.50 -14.33
CA SER A 79 -7.67 7.21 -15.01
C SER A 79 -8.73 6.22 -14.50
N LEU A 80 -9.20 6.35 -13.25
CA LEU A 80 -10.28 5.51 -12.70
C LEU A 80 -11.58 5.60 -13.52
N ALA A 81 -11.82 6.71 -14.23
CA ALA A 81 -12.98 6.85 -15.11
C ALA A 81 -13.01 5.80 -16.24
N LYS A 82 -11.85 5.24 -16.64
CA LYS A 82 -11.76 4.18 -17.65
C LYS A 82 -12.26 2.83 -17.14
N ALA A 83 -12.29 2.63 -15.82
CA ALA A 83 -12.77 1.42 -15.17
C ALA A 83 -14.27 1.46 -14.80
N LYS A 84 -14.96 2.58 -15.07
CA LYS A 84 -16.31 2.84 -14.53
C LYS A 84 -17.39 1.80 -14.92
N ASP A 85 -17.25 1.21 -16.12
CA ASP A 85 -18.22 0.28 -16.72
C ASP A 85 -17.79 -1.19 -16.60
N LEU A 86 -16.71 -1.47 -15.88
CA LEU A 86 -16.25 -2.84 -15.60
C LEU A 86 -17.23 -3.59 -14.70
N THR A 87 -17.16 -4.92 -14.76
CA THR A 87 -17.99 -5.77 -13.89
C THR A 87 -17.51 -5.70 -12.44
N SER A 88 -16.21 -5.53 -12.24
CA SER A 88 -15.61 -5.40 -10.91
C SER A 88 -15.94 -4.06 -10.23
N THR A 89 -16.16 -2.98 -10.98
CA THR A 89 -16.46 -1.67 -10.40
C THR A 89 -17.85 -1.69 -9.78
N ARG A 90 -17.90 -1.65 -8.45
CA ARG A 90 -19.14 -1.71 -7.70
C ARG A 90 -20.00 -0.50 -8.05
N VAL A 91 -21.30 -0.70 -8.18
CA VAL A 91 -22.24 0.42 -8.32
C VAL A 91 -22.67 0.88 -6.94
N ALA A 92 -22.61 2.19 -6.71
CA ALA A 92 -23.08 2.81 -5.49
C ALA A 92 -23.95 4.03 -5.77
N GLU A 93 -24.70 4.46 -4.76
CA GLU A 93 -25.34 5.76 -4.69
C GLU A 93 -24.84 6.48 -3.43
N MET A 94 -24.73 7.81 -3.51
CA MET A 94 -24.32 8.65 -2.39
C MET A 94 -25.42 9.67 -2.08
N ASP A 95 -25.91 9.69 -0.85
CA ASP A 95 -26.92 10.66 -0.42
C ASP A 95 -26.32 12.06 -0.17
N GLU A 96 -27.18 13.04 0.14
CA GLU A 96 -26.77 14.42 0.43
C GLU A 96 -25.89 14.55 1.68
N SER A 97 -25.94 13.57 2.57
CA SER A 97 -25.11 13.49 3.78
C SER A 97 -23.77 12.79 3.53
N GLY A 98 -23.51 12.33 2.30
CA GLY A 98 -22.28 11.63 1.93
C GLY A 98 -22.27 10.15 2.30
N ASN A 99 -23.41 9.55 2.68
CA ASN A 99 -23.46 8.12 2.98
C ASN A 99 -23.59 7.31 1.69
N PHE A 100 -22.82 6.22 1.61
CA PHE A 100 -22.82 5.33 0.46
C PHE A 100 -23.79 4.17 0.66
N THR A 101 -24.57 3.88 -0.39
CA THR A 101 -25.30 2.61 -0.55
C THR A 101 -24.72 1.86 -1.73
N PHE A 102 -24.00 0.77 -1.47
CA PHE A 102 -23.41 -0.09 -2.50
C PHE A 102 -24.41 -1.18 -2.93
N LYS A 103 -24.46 -1.50 -4.22
CA LYS A 103 -25.36 -2.57 -4.71
C LYS A 103 -24.91 -3.97 -4.30
N SER A 104 -23.59 -4.20 -4.23
CA SER A 104 -22.97 -5.51 -3.99
C SER A 104 -21.51 -5.37 -3.51
N GLY A 105 -20.86 -6.49 -3.21
CA GLY A 105 -19.46 -6.57 -2.84
C GLY A 105 -19.26 -6.75 -1.33
N ARG A 106 -19.34 -8.00 -0.87
CA ARG A 106 -19.03 -8.38 0.53
C ARG A 106 -17.56 -8.66 0.70
N VAL A 107 -17.07 -8.50 1.93
CA VAL A 107 -15.74 -8.94 2.34
C VAL A 107 -15.89 -9.80 3.59
N ASP A 108 -15.30 -10.99 3.56
CA ASP A 108 -15.18 -11.89 4.71
C ASP A 108 -13.84 -11.64 5.40
N PHE A 109 -13.90 -11.25 6.67
CA PHE A 109 -12.73 -11.02 7.53
C PHE A 109 -12.44 -12.19 8.48
N SER A 110 -13.23 -13.25 8.45
CA SER A 110 -13.03 -14.41 9.33
C SER A 110 -11.75 -15.24 9.08
N PRO A 111 -11.12 -15.24 7.88
CA PRO A 111 -9.84 -15.90 7.67
C PRO A 111 -8.72 -15.32 8.55
N SER A 112 -7.70 -16.12 8.83
CA SER A 112 -6.47 -15.64 9.47
C SER A 112 -5.34 -15.60 8.46
N GLN A 113 -4.71 -14.44 8.32
CA GLN A 113 -3.58 -14.29 7.42
C GLN A 113 -2.46 -15.26 7.80
N THR A 114 -1.91 -15.98 6.82
CA THR A 114 -0.79 -16.91 7.03
C THR A 114 0.21 -16.76 5.90
N LEU A 115 1.47 -16.48 6.25
CA LEU A 115 2.59 -16.42 5.32
C LEU A 115 3.72 -17.33 5.81
N VAL A 116 4.08 -18.32 5.00
CA VAL A 116 5.22 -19.20 5.25
C VAL A 116 6.14 -19.12 4.05
N GLY A 117 7.33 -18.56 4.25
CA GLY A 117 8.33 -18.43 3.19
C GLY A 117 8.80 -19.78 2.63
N GLY A 118 9.38 -19.68 1.43
CA GLY A 118 10.21 -20.71 0.80
C GLY A 118 11.44 -21.07 1.63
N GLU A 119 12.37 -21.78 1.01
CA GLU A 119 13.60 -22.22 1.68
C GLU A 119 14.72 -21.21 1.47
N ALA A 120 15.51 -20.97 2.51
CA ALA A 120 16.67 -20.09 2.39
C ALA A 120 17.64 -20.60 1.28
N PRO A 121 18.23 -19.70 0.47
CA PRO A 121 18.10 -18.24 0.53
C PRO A 121 16.94 -17.66 -0.31
N HIS A 122 16.08 -18.50 -0.89
CA HIS A 122 15.00 -18.12 -1.81
C HIS A 122 13.64 -18.30 -1.14
N PHE A 123 13.21 -17.28 -0.41
CA PHE A 123 11.97 -17.30 0.35
C PHE A 123 10.73 -17.02 -0.52
N PHE A 124 10.92 -16.42 -1.70
CA PHE A 124 9.90 -16.34 -2.72
C PHE A 124 10.10 -17.45 -3.79
N PRO A 125 9.03 -18.11 -4.25
CA PRO A 125 7.64 -17.97 -3.78
C PRO A 125 7.44 -18.58 -2.39
N PRO A 126 6.49 -18.06 -1.59
CA PRO A 126 6.17 -18.64 -0.28
C PRO A 126 5.56 -20.05 -0.45
N ARG A 127 5.82 -20.93 0.53
CA ARG A 127 5.18 -22.25 0.62
C ARG A 127 3.70 -22.16 0.95
N THR A 128 3.29 -21.10 1.66
CA THR A 128 1.89 -20.83 1.98
C THR A 128 1.67 -19.33 2.02
N ALA A 129 0.62 -18.89 1.34
CA ALA A 129 0.07 -17.55 1.44
C ALA A 129 -1.45 -17.65 1.53
N ARG A 130 -2.01 -17.04 2.57
CA ARG A 130 -3.45 -16.94 2.83
C ARG A 130 -3.73 -15.53 3.32
N ALA A 131 -4.64 -14.82 2.64
CA ALA A 131 -5.06 -13.49 3.04
C ALA A 131 -5.96 -13.56 4.29
N GLY A 132 -5.91 -12.53 5.14
CA GLY A 132 -6.80 -12.42 6.30
C GLY A 132 -8.21 -11.94 5.94
N SER A 133 -8.40 -11.39 4.74
CA SER A 133 -9.72 -11.00 4.24
C SER A 133 -9.91 -11.38 2.77
N VAL A 134 -11.14 -11.76 2.43
CA VAL A 134 -11.52 -12.23 1.08
C VAL A 134 -12.78 -11.52 0.61
N GLY A 135 -12.68 -10.82 -0.51
CA GLY A 135 -13.81 -10.26 -1.23
C GLY A 135 -14.62 -11.33 -1.96
N ASP A 136 -15.94 -11.16 -1.98
CA ASP A 136 -16.80 -11.98 -2.83
C ASP A 136 -16.57 -11.67 -4.33
N VAL A 137 -17.23 -12.45 -5.20
CA VAL A 137 -17.13 -12.31 -6.66
C VAL A 137 -17.63 -10.95 -7.20
N HIS A 138 -18.23 -10.12 -6.35
CA HIS A 138 -18.74 -8.79 -6.68
C HIS A 138 -17.97 -7.67 -5.97
N TYR A 139 -16.88 -7.99 -5.26
CA TYR A 139 -16.09 -7.03 -4.53
C TYR A 139 -14.80 -6.65 -5.29
N SER A 140 -14.64 -5.34 -5.49
CA SER A 140 -13.38 -4.67 -5.77
C SER A 140 -13.39 -3.34 -4.99
N PRO A 141 -12.24 -2.66 -4.81
CA PRO A 141 -12.24 -1.39 -4.11
C PRO A 141 -12.97 -0.27 -4.86
N LEU A 142 -13.07 -0.36 -6.19
CA LEU A 142 -13.65 0.71 -7.00
C LEU A 142 -15.17 0.77 -6.85
N ALA A 143 -15.69 1.98 -6.74
CA ALA A 143 -17.11 2.27 -6.65
C ALA A 143 -17.51 3.42 -7.58
N ARG A 144 -18.37 3.12 -8.57
CA ARG A 144 -19.01 4.12 -9.43
C ARG A 144 -20.28 4.63 -8.76
N VAL A 145 -20.32 5.94 -8.47
CA VAL A 145 -21.47 6.60 -7.86
C VAL A 145 -22.45 7.06 -8.94
N ALA A 146 -23.47 6.25 -9.20
CA ALA A 146 -24.38 6.39 -10.34
C ALA A 146 -25.21 7.69 -10.29
N ASN A 147 -25.61 8.12 -9.09
CA ASN A 147 -26.38 9.36 -8.90
C ASN A 147 -25.51 10.63 -8.86
N ARG A 148 -24.20 10.51 -9.16
CA ARG A 148 -23.23 11.62 -9.15
C ARG A 148 -22.34 11.58 -10.40
N LYS A 149 -22.95 11.69 -11.58
CA LYS A 149 -22.25 11.76 -12.88
C LYS A 149 -21.27 10.59 -13.10
N ASP A 150 -21.55 9.42 -12.54
CA ASP A 150 -20.72 8.23 -12.65
C ASP A 150 -19.26 8.43 -12.19
N ILE A 151 -19.05 9.29 -11.19
CA ILE A 151 -17.72 9.47 -10.57
C ILE A 151 -17.28 8.15 -9.95
N VAL A 152 -16.03 7.76 -10.21
CA VAL A 152 -15.42 6.54 -9.66
C VAL A 152 -14.56 6.93 -8.46
N PHE A 153 -14.86 6.31 -7.32
CA PHE A 153 -14.07 6.40 -6.10
C PHE A 153 -13.28 5.12 -5.89
N ASN A 154 -12.08 5.26 -5.33
CA ASN A 154 -11.40 4.17 -4.65
C ASN A 154 -11.93 4.11 -3.20
N ALA A 155 -12.69 3.06 -2.88
CA ALA A 155 -13.47 2.94 -1.65
C ALA A 155 -13.25 1.57 -0.96
N PRO A 156 -12.01 1.22 -0.58
CA PRO A 156 -11.68 -0.08 0.01
C PRO A 156 -12.40 -0.30 1.35
N VAL A 157 -12.88 -1.52 1.57
CA VAL A 157 -13.64 -1.90 2.77
C VAL A 157 -12.66 -2.28 3.89
N ILE A 158 -12.84 -1.66 5.05
CA ILE A 158 -12.02 -1.87 6.25
C ILE A 158 -12.66 -2.89 7.19
N ALA A 159 -13.99 -2.93 7.25
CA ALA A 159 -14.76 -3.87 8.06
C ALA A 159 -16.15 -4.07 7.45
N PHE A 160 -16.73 -5.26 7.62
CA PHE A 160 -18.00 -5.60 6.98
C PHE A 160 -19.00 -6.21 7.95
N ASN A 161 -20.22 -5.65 7.98
CA ASN A 161 -21.35 -6.10 8.78
C ASN A 161 -21.06 -6.25 10.29
N VAL A 162 -20.25 -5.34 10.83
CA VAL A 162 -19.89 -5.29 12.26
C VAL A 162 -20.42 -4.02 12.89
N GLU A 163 -20.98 -4.14 14.10
CA GLU A 163 -21.47 -3.01 14.88
C GLU A 163 -20.32 -2.15 15.44
N PRO A 164 -20.49 -0.82 15.58
CA PRO A 164 -19.45 0.09 16.05
C PRO A 164 -18.74 -0.36 17.34
N ALA A 165 -19.48 -0.89 18.31
CA ALA A 165 -18.93 -1.30 19.61
C ALA A 165 -17.92 -2.46 19.49
N LYS A 166 -18.08 -3.35 18.51
CA LYS A 166 -17.14 -4.45 18.23
C LYS A 166 -15.96 -4.03 17.36
N LEU A 167 -16.01 -2.81 16.83
CA LEU A 167 -14.99 -2.23 15.95
C LEU A 167 -14.15 -1.15 16.66
N ALA A 168 -14.36 -0.91 17.95
CA ALA A 168 -13.75 0.18 18.70
C ALA A 168 -12.34 -0.15 19.23
N PHE A 169 -11.39 -0.40 18.34
CA PHE A 169 -9.97 -0.65 18.66
C PHE A 169 -9.15 0.66 18.72
N CYS A 170 -9.64 1.62 19.50
CA CYS A 170 -9.10 2.99 19.51
C CYS A 170 -7.67 3.14 20.02
N ASN A 171 -7.22 2.19 20.84
CA ASN A 171 -5.89 2.21 21.45
C ASN A 171 -4.93 1.20 20.79
N GLY A 172 -5.30 0.69 19.61
CA GLY A 172 -4.55 -0.34 18.89
C GLY A 172 -5.05 -1.77 19.18
N SER A 173 -4.25 -2.75 18.74
CA SER A 173 -4.54 -4.18 18.85
C SER A 173 -5.90 -4.59 18.28
N PRO A 174 -6.16 -4.29 16.99
CA PRO A 174 -7.40 -4.70 16.34
C PRO A 174 -7.56 -6.22 16.30
N ASP A 175 -8.82 -6.68 16.38
CA ASP A 175 -9.19 -8.06 16.05
C ASP A 175 -9.30 -8.19 14.53
N TYR A 176 -8.30 -8.82 13.91
CA TYR A 176 -8.25 -9.00 12.46
C TYR A 176 -9.32 -9.96 11.93
N SER A 177 -10.08 -10.66 12.79
CA SER A 177 -11.27 -11.42 12.35
C SER A 177 -12.44 -10.52 11.91
N VAL A 178 -12.34 -9.20 12.15
CA VAL A 178 -13.38 -8.21 11.82
C VAL A 178 -12.87 -6.99 11.05
N VAL A 179 -11.56 -6.86 10.84
CA VAL A 179 -10.93 -5.75 10.08
C VAL A 179 -9.75 -6.22 9.24
N THR A 180 -9.37 -5.45 8.22
CA THR A 180 -8.16 -5.74 7.41
C THR A 180 -6.88 -5.75 8.25
N ASP A 181 -5.91 -6.58 7.88
CA ASP A 181 -4.58 -6.67 8.52
C ASP A 181 -3.76 -5.36 8.44
N SER A 182 -4.13 -4.46 7.52
CA SER A 182 -3.54 -3.13 7.37
C SER A 182 -3.97 -2.11 8.44
N VAL A 183 -4.97 -2.43 9.28
CA VAL A 183 -5.40 -1.56 10.38
C VAL A 183 -4.41 -1.61 11.54
N ALA A 184 -3.99 -0.43 12.01
CA ALA A 184 -3.24 -0.26 13.26
C ALA A 184 -4.16 0.08 14.44
N SER A 185 -5.18 0.92 14.22
CA SER A 185 -6.24 1.22 15.18
C SER A 185 -7.47 1.75 14.46
N ILE A 186 -8.66 1.56 15.02
CA ILE A 186 -9.92 2.04 14.42
C ILE A 186 -10.86 2.57 15.50
N CYS A 187 -11.43 3.76 15.26
CA CYS A 187 -12.28 4.49 16.17
C CYS A 187 -13.58 4.94 15.48
N PRO A 188 -14.63 4.11 15.48
CA PRO A 188 -15.92 4.47 14.88
C PRO A 188 -16.52 5.75 15.45
N ASP A 189 -16.45 5.95 16.78
CA ASP A 189 -17.02 7.14 17.43
C ASP A 189 -16.28 8.44 17.06
N LYS A 190 -15.00 8.35 16.72
CA LYS A 190 -14.20 9.48 16.21
C LYS A 190 -14.28 9.61 14.69
N GLY A 191 -14.86 8.62 14.01
CA GLY A 191 -14.88 8.55 12.55
C GLY A 191 -13.49 8.45 11.94
N THR A 192 -12.55 7.71 12.57
CA THR A 192 -11.16 7.60 12.08
C THR A 192 -10.61 6.19 12.11
N VAL A 193 -9.67 5.90 11.21
CA VAL A 193 -8.85 4.68 11.21
C VAL A 193 -7.39 5.05 10.96
N ASP A 194 -6.47 4.45 11.72
CA ASP A 194 -5.03 4.50 11.46
C ASP A 194 -4.65 3.27 10.63
N LEU A 195 -4.14 3.50 9.42
CA LEU A 195 -3.70 2.47 8.50
C LEU A 195 -2.18 2.45 8.42
N LYS A 196 -1.60 1.25 8.41
CA LYS A 196 -0.15 1.03 8.29
C LYS A 196 0.34 1.53 6.93
N LEU A 197 1.38 2.35 6.95
CA LEU A 197 2.04 2.82 5.74
C LEU A 197 2.99 1.75 5.20
N ARG A 198 3.01 1.60 3.87
CA ARG A 198 4.04 0.88 3.15
C ARG A 198 5.12 1.85 2.70
N SER A 199 6.34 1.33 2.58
CA SER A 199 7.51 2.08 2.15
C SER A 199 8.00 1.55 0.81
N GLY A 200 8.30 2.46 -0.11
CA GLY A 200 8.84 2.14 -1.42
C GLY A 200 9.53 3.35 -2.03
N PHE A 201 9.70 3.33 -3.34
CA PHE A 201 10.40 4.37 -4.08
C PHE A 201 9.65 4.81 -5.33
N ALA A 202 9.91 6.05 -5.73
CA ALA A 202 9.49 6.60 -7.00
C ALA A 202 10.46 7.72 -7.39
N ASN A 203 10.97 7.69 -8.62
CA ASN A 203 11.88 8.72 -9.16
C ASN A 203 13.07 9.01 -8.20
N GLY A 204 13.69 7.96 -7.66
CA GLY A 204 14.83 8.05 -6.76
C GLY A 204 14.52 8.61 -5.36
N LYS A 205 13.24 8.72 -4.98
CA LYS A 205 12.81 9.28 -3.68
C LYS A 205 11.99 8.27 -2.90
N HIS A 206 12.06 8.38 -1.58
CA HIS A 206 11.23 7.61 -0.67
C HIS A 206 9.76 7.99 -0.80
N LEU A 207 8.92 6.97 -0.97
CA LEU A 207 7.48 7.08 -1.15
C LEU A 207 6.76 6.35 -0.01
N ARG A 208 5.66 6.93 0.46
CA ARG A 208 4.68 6.28 1.32
C ARG A 208 3.38 6.05 0.57
N TYR A 209 2.86 4.85 0.71
CA TYR A 209 1.60 4.42 0.11
C TYR A 209 0.83 3.50 1.07
N LEU A 210 -0.42 3.22 0.74
CA LEU A 210 -1.29 2.27 1.41
C LEU A 210 -1.46 1.04 0.54
N SER A 211 -1.94 -0.07 1.11
CA SER A 211 -2.30 -1.27 0.36
C SER A 211 -3.60 -1.84 0.91
N PHE A 212 -4.57 -2.09 0.04
CA PHE A 212 -5.94 -2.43 0.45
C PHE A 212 -6.46 -3.71 -0.15
N ASP A 213 -6.18 -3.97 -1.42
CA ASP A 213 -6.74 -5.10 -2.15
C ASP A 213 -5.72 -5.64 -3.17
N ALA A 214 -5.83 -6.92 -3.50
CA ALA A 214 -5.10 -7.54 -4.60
C ALA A 214 -5.90 -8.65 -5.27
N ASN A 215 -5.72 -8.84 -6.57
CA ASN A 215 -6.43 -9.89 -7.33
C ASN A 215 -5.82 -11.30 -7.20
N SER A 216 -4.66 -11.43 -6.54
CA SER A 216 -3.97 -12.68 -6.22
C SER A 216 -3.88 -12.83 -4.70
N GLU A 217 -4.17 -14.02 -4.19
CA GLU A 217 -4.13 -14.30 -2.75
C GLU A 217 -2.70 -14.15 -2.20
N GLU A 218 -1.69 -14.53 -2.98
CA GLU A 218 -0.28 -14.35 -2.62
C GLU A 218 0.08 -12.87 -2.48
N SER A 219 -0.33 -12.04 -3.45
CA SER A 219 -0.09 -10.59 -3.42
C SER A 219 -0.82 -9.95 -2.25
N ALA A 220 -2.08 -10.34 -2.01
CA ALA A 220 -2.86 -9.87 -0.87
C ALA A 220 -2.19 -10.20 0.47
N THR A 221 -1.65 -11.41 0.60
CA THR A 221 -0.94 -11.85 1.80
C THR A 221 0.35 -11.06 2.03
N LEU A 222 1.16 -10.82 0.98
CA LEU A 222 2.42 -10.08 1.09
C LEU A 222 2.21 -8.61 1.43
N GLU A 223 1.08 -8.06 1.00
CA GLU A 223 0.68 -6.68 1.22
C GLU A 223 -0.16 -6.47 2.49
N SER A 224 -0.58 -7.56 3.18
CA SER A 224 -1.53 -7.50 4.30
C SER A 224 -2.84 -6.81 3.91
N SER A 225 -3.34 -7.20 2.74
CA SER A 225 -4.48 -6.60 2.05
C SER A 225 -5.57 -7.64 1.77
N THR A 226 -6.73 -7.19 1.29
CA THR A 226 -7.87 -8.06 0.97
C THR A 226 -7.66 -8.79 -0.35
N PHE A 227 -7.86 -10.09 -0.37
CA PHE A 227 -7.90 -10.84 -1.62
C PHE A 227 -9.22 -10.55 -2.36
N ALA A 228 -9.16 -9.82 -3.47
CA ALA A 228 -10.29 -9.35 -4.26
C ALA A 228 -10.20 -9.84 -5.71
N PRO A 229 -10.48 -11.11 -6.02
CA PRO A 229 -10.23 -11.69 -7.35
C PRO A 229 -10.98 -10.99 -8.49
N ALA A 230 -12.14 -10.38 -8.19
CA ALA A 230 -12.97 -9.71 -9.19
C ALA A 230 -12.26 -8.51 -9.86
N GLU A 231 -11.29 -7.87 -9.18
CA GLU A 231 -10.61 -6.67 -9.70
C GLU A 231 -9.67 -6.95 -10.89
N SER A 232 -9.49 -8.22 -11.27
CA SER A 232 -8.63 -8.64 -12.38
C SER A 232 -8.96 -7.96 -13.73
N ASP A 233 -10.22 -7.63 -13.99
CA ASP A 233 -10.62 -6.96 -15.25
C ASP A 233 -10.10 -5.51 -15.37
N ILE A 234 -9.70 -4.88 -14.25
CA ILE A 234 -9.14 -3.53 -14.21
C ILE A 234 -7.81 -3.46 -14.94
N LEU A 235 -7.00 -4.54 -14.94
CA LEU A 235 -5.74 -4.60 -15.68
C LEU A 235 -5.89 -4.27 -17.17
N GLN A 236 -7.06 -4.60 -17.76
CA GLN A 236 -7.34 -4.37 -19.17
C GLN A 236 -8.01 -3.02 -19.46
N SER A 237 -8.32 -2.24 -18.42
CA SER A 237 -9.05 -0.97 -18.56
C SER A 237 -8.16 0.23 -18.91
N GLY A 238 -6.84 0.09 -18.72
CA GLY A 238 -5.91 1.23 -18.80
C GLY A 238 -6.06 2.22 -17.65
N ALA A 239 -6.79 1.85 -16.58
CA ALA A 239 -6.82 2.54 -15.30
C ALA A 239 -5.72 2.04 -14.35
N ILE A 240 -4.51 1.81 -14.87
CA ILE A 240 -3.40 1.23 -14.12
C ILE A 240 -2.15 2.10 -14.15
N GLU A 241 -1.33 1.98 -13.11
CA GLU A 241 0.09 2.36 -13.09
C GLU A 241 0.95 1.08 -12.97
N VAL A 242 2.25 1.19 -13.18
CA VAL A 242 3.17 0.04 -13.06
C VAL A 242 3.95 0.13 -11.76
N ILE A 243 3.92 -0.96 -10.98
CA ILE A 243 4.79 -1.16 -9.82
C ILE A 243 5.76 -2.30 -10.11
N TYR A 244 7.04 -2.05 -9.84
CA TYR A 244 8.07 -3.07 -9.89
C TYR A 244 8.39 -3.57 -8.48
N THR A 245 8.51 -4.89 -8.35
CA THR A 245 8.90 -5.55 -7.11
C THR A 245 10.09 -6.44 -7.38
N ILE A 246 11.19 -6.20 -6.66
CA ILE A 246 12.37 -7.05 -6.74
C ILE A 246 12.11 -8.34 -5.99
N VAL A 247 12.48 -9.49 -6.54
CA VAL A 247 12.34 -10.78 -5.86
C VAL A 247 13.56 -11.07 -4.99
N ASN A 248 14.73 -11.16 -5.62
CA ASN A 248 15.98 -11.71 -5.05
C ASN A 248 17.08 -10.65 -4.84
N GLY A 249 16.70 -9.48 -4.33
CA GLY A 249 17.62 -8.40 -4.03
C GLY A 249 18.64 -8.75 -2.94
N LYS A 250 19.37 -7.76 -2.43
CA LYS A 250 20.25 -8.03 -1.27
C LYS A 250 19.41 -8.30 -0.03
N MET A 251 19.96 -9.14 0.85
CA MET A 251 19.39 -9.53 2.13
C MET A 251 20.22 -8.91 3.26
N GLY A 252 19.69 -8.93 4.47
CA GLY A 252 20.28 -8.41 5.70
C GLY A 252 19.63 -7.09 6.11
N GLU A 253 19.00 -7.06 7.29
CA GLU A 253 18.28 -5.88 7.84
C GLU A 253 19.09 -4.58 7.81
N ASN A 254 20.41 -4.68 7.96
CA ASN A 254 21.33 -3.54 8.00
C ASN A 254 22.11 -3.31 6.69
N ASP A 255 21.88 -4.12 5.64
CA ASP A 255 22.50 -3.87 4.32
C ASP A 255 21.79 -2.68 3.66
N PRO A 256 22.50 -1.59 3.30
CA PRO A 256 21.89 -0.44 2.64
C PRO A 256 21.31 -0.77 1.26
N ASN A 257 21.63 -1.93 0.69
CA ASN A 257 21.07 -2.44 -0.57
C ASN A 257 19.90 -3.42 -0.37
N ARG A 258 19.47 -3.69 0.87
CA ARG A 258 18.43 -4.67 1.16
C ARG A 258 17.13 -4.31 0.46
N GLN A 259 16.60 -5.25 -0.32
CA GLN A 259 15.40 -5.04 -1.13
C GLN A 259 14.80 -6.36 -1.58
N GLY A 260 13.48 -6.39 -1.68
CA GLY A 260 12.75 -7.41 -2.40
C GLY A 260 12.06 -8.46 -1.54
N LEU A 261 11.30 -9.31 -2.21
CA LEU A 261 10.41 -10.29 -1.58
C LEU A 261 11.14 -11.31 -0.71
N ASP A 262 12.33 -11.76 -1.11
CA ASP A 262 13.12 -12.69 -0.28
C ASP A 262 13.39 -12.07 1.10
N SER A 263 13.82 -10.80 1.13
CA SER A 263 14.12 -10.08 2.38
C SER A 263 12.87 -9.82 3.21
N ALA A 264 11.76 -9.46 2.54
CA ALA A 264 10.51 -9.18 3.21
C ALA A 264 9.89 -10.42 3.84
N ILE A 265 9.89 -11.54 3.13
CA ILE A 265 9.36 -12.82 3.62
C ILE A 265 10.25 -13.38 4.75
N ASN A 266 11.57 -13.12 4.70
CA ASN A 266 12.49 -13.48 5.78
C ASN A 266 12.33 -12.58 7.04
N GLY A 267 11.50 -11.55 7.00
CA GLY A 267 11.23 -10.65 8.12
C GLY A 267 12.19 -9.48 8.26
N GLU A 268 12.97 -9.16 7.21
CA GLU A 268 14.02 -8.13 7.26
C GLU A 268 13.51 -6.70 6.92
N GLY A 269 12.19 -6.51 6.89
CA GLY A 269 11.51 -5.25 6.56
C GLY A 269 10.57 -5.37 5.35
N PRO A 270 10.12 -4.24 4.77
CA PRO A 270 9.24 -4.26 3.59
C PRO A 270 10.00 -4.61 2.30
N SER A 271 9.26 -5.00 1.26
CA SER A 271 9.77 -5.29 -0.09
C SER A 271 10.52 -4.10 -0.72
N LEU A 272 10.12 -2.87 -0.39
CA LEU A 272 10.58 -1.61 -0.99
C LEU A 272 10.34 -1.57 -2.51
N ASP A 273 9.06 -1.61 -2.88
CA ASP A 273 8.62 -1.60 -4.27
C ASP A 273 8.86 -0.24 -4.95
N ILE A 274 8.95 -0.25 -6.28
CA ILE A 274 9.32 0.91 -7.09
C ILE A 274 8.18 1.25 -8.05
N LEU A 275 7.59 2.42 -7.91
CA LEU A 275 6.57 2.91 -8.84
C LEU A 275 7.27 3.46 -10.09
N ALA A 276 6.91 2.95 -11.27
CA ALA A 276 7.72 3.06 -12.49
C ALA A 276 8.05 4.51 -12.89
N HIS A 277 7.04 5.31 -13.24
CA HIS A 277 7.24 6.67 -13.75
C HIS A 277 6.53 7.74 -12.92
N PHE A 278 6.26 7.45 -11.64
CA PHE A 278 5.56 8.38 -10.77
C PHE A 278 6.50 9.48 -10.27
N LYS A 279 6.14 10.73 -10.56
CA LYS A 279 6.84 11.94 -10.09
C LYS A 279 5.92 12.85 -9.30
N GLU A 280 4.65 12.86 -9.69
CA GLU A 280 3.56 13.58 -9.05
C GLU A 280 2.22 13.07 -9.56
N ILE A 281 1.14 13.50 -8.90
CA ILE A 281 -0.22 13.28 -9.40
C ILE A 281 -0.38 13.99 -10.75
N SER A 282 -0.76 13.21 -11.75
CA SER A 282 -0.93 13.66 -13.13
C SER A 282 -2.22 13.09 -13.71
N ALA A 283 -2.54 13.48 -14.95
CA ALA A 283 -3.69 12.93 -15.66
C ALA A 283 -3.60 11.43 -15.95
N GLY A 284 -2.42 10.82 -15.78
CA GLY A 284 -2.21 9.37 -15.91
C GLY A 284 -2.50 8.58 -14.64
N TYR A 285 -2.43 9.23 -13.47
CA TYR A 285 -2.37 8.56 -12.17
C TYR A 285 -3.55 7.62 -11.90
N SER A 286 -3.22 6.45 -11.34
CA SER A 286 -4.15 5.48 -10.79
C SER A 286 -3.58 4.83 -9.51
N PRO A 287 -4.42 4.55 -8.50
CA PRO A 287 -4.03 3.72 -7.36
C PRO A 287 -3.97 2.21 -7.69
N MET A 288 -4.45 1.79 -8.86
CA MET A 288 -4.43 0.37 -9.26
C MET A 288 -3.12 0.07 -9.97
N TRP A 289 -2.27 -0.79 -9.40
CA TRP A 289 -0.91 -1.02 -9.89
C TRP A 289 -0.73 -2.43 -10.45
N ASP A 290 -0.30 -2.51 -11.72
CA ASP A 290 0.15 -3.72 -12.39
C ASP A 290 1.52 -4.13 -11.83
N VAL A 291 1.54 -5.26 -11.10
CA VAL A 291 2.74 -5.76 -10.45
C VAL A 291 3.63 -6.45 -11.47
N ARG A 292 4.89 -6.02 -11.51
CA ARG A 292 5.94 -6.58 -12.36
C ARG A 292 7.10 -7.05 -11.51
N LEU A 293 7.27 -8.37 -11.45
CA LEU A 293 8.37 -8.96 -10.70
C LEU A 293 9.67 -8.90 -11.50
N ALA A 294 10.75 -8.53 -10.82
CA ALA A 294 12.09 -8.48 -11.38
C ALA A 294 13.08 -9.27 -10.52
N GLU A 295 13.89 -10.09 -11.18
CA GLU A 295 14.93 -10.90 -10.56
C GLU A 295 16.29 -10.49 -11.12
N TRP A 296 17.26 -10.30 -10.24
CA TRP A 296 18.67 -10.22 -10.60
C TRP A 296 19.12 -11.54 -11.19
N THR A 297 19.76 -11.49 -12.36
CA THR A 297 20.30 -12.68 -13.00
C THR A 297 21.48 -13.24 -12.22
N GLN A 298 21.74 -14.55 -12.38
CA GLN A 298 22.87 -15.21 -11.74
C GLN A 298 24.22 -14.56 -12.11
N GLU A 299 24.35 -14.07 -13.35
CA GLU A 299 25.52 -13.30 -13.78
C GLU A 299 25.68 -12.01 -12.96
N ALA A 300 24.61 -11.21 -12.84
CA ALA A 300 24.63 -9.98 -12.05
C ALA A 300 24.94 -10.25 -10.56
N ILE A 301 24.41 -11.34 -10.01
CA ILE A 301 24.70 -11.78 -8.65
C ILE A 301 26.18 -12.12 -8.48
N SER A 302 26.75 -12.93 -9.39
CA SER A 302 28.16 -13.34 -9.35
C SER A 302 29.15 -12.17 -9.44
N LYS A 303 28.71 -11.05 -10.03
CA LYS A 303 29.49 -9.81 -10.20
C LYS A 303 29.22 -8.75 -9.12
N ASP A 304 28.50 -9.10 -8.04
CA ASP A 304 28.07 -8.20 -6.96
C ASP A 304 27.29 -6.95 -7.44
N GLN A 305 26.50 -7.10 -8.50
CA GLN A 305 25.77 -5.98 -9.10
C GLN A 305 24.42 -5.70 -8.43
N ARG A 306 23.97 -6.56 -7.50
CA ARG A 306 22.75 -6.33 -6.72
C ARG A 306 22.89 -5.10 -5.83
N LYS A 307 22.28 -3.99 -6.23
CA LYS A 307 22.21 -2.73 -5.50
C LYS A 307 20.74 -2.32 -5.34
N LEU A 308 20.47 -1.45 -4.37
CA LEU A 308 19.14 -0.87 -4.18
C LEU A 308 18.68 -0.18 -5.48
N ILE A 309 17.46 -0.45 -5.91
CA ILE A 309 16.83 0.23 -7.03
C ILE A 309 15.71 1.10 -6.49
N THR A 310 15.74 2.38 -6.84
CA THR A 310 14.80 3.39 -6.33
C THR A 310 14.07 4.14 -7.46
N ASP A 311 14.33 3.78 -8.71
CA ASP A 311 13.82 4.46 -9.90
C ASP A 311 13.40 3.42 -10.95
N GLY A 312 12.19 3.57 -11.50
CA GLY A 312 11.68 2.67 -12.53
C GLY A 312 12.45 2.75 -13.84
N ASP A 313 12.97 3.94 -14.20
CA ASP A 313 13.77 4.11 -15.41
C ASP A 313 15.09 3.31 -15.31
N ASP A 314 15.69 3.25 -14.12
CA ASP A 314 16.86 2.41 -13.85
C ASP A 314 16.52 0.90 -13.93
N LEU A 315 15.37 0.51 -13.39
CA LEU A 315 14.90 -0.87 -13.47
C LEU A 315 14.69 -1.31 -14.93
N GLU A 316 14.07 -0.47 -15.74
CA GLU A 316 13.84 -0.73 -17.16
C GLU A 316 15.14 -0.84 -17.93
N ALA A 317 16.11 0.04 -17.67
CA ALA A 317 17.44 -0.05 -18.26
C ALA A 317 18.17 -1.35 -17.87
N LYS A 318 18.05 -1.79 -16.61
CA LYS A 318 18.60 -3.08 -16.15
C LYS A 318 17.88 -4.28 -16.76
N SER A 319 16.57 -4.20 -16.97
CA SER A 319 15.81 -5.23 -17.67
C SER A 319 16.20 -5.31 -19.15
N ALA A 320 16.32 -4.18 -19.83
CA ALA A 320 16.72 -4.11 -21.23
C ALA A 320 18.15 -4.63 -21.48
N SER A 321 19.05 -4.46 -20.51
CA SER A 321 20.42 -4.99 -20.56
C SER A 321 20.56 -6.44 -20.08
N GLY A 322 19.48 -7.07 -19.61
CA GLY A 322 19.49 -8.45 -19.10
C GLY A 322 20.10 -8.62 -17.71
N LEU A 323 20.32 -7.53 -16.95
CA LEU A 323 20.71 -7.61 -15.54
C LEU A 323 19.54 -8.01 -14.65
N LEU A 324 18.33 -7.58 -15.02
CA LEU A 324 17.07 -7.99 -14.43
C LEU A 324 16.23 -8.76 -15.45
N VAL A 325 15.52 -9.78 -14.98
CA VAL A 325 14.59 -10.58 -15.79
C VAL A 325 13.28 -10.79 -15.03
N SER A 326 12.20 -11.17 -15.73
CA SER A 326 11.03 -11.70 -15.03
C SER A 326 11.35 -13.08 -14.42
N PRO A 327 10.65 -13.52 -13.36
CA PRO A 327 10.79 -14.89 -12.85
C PRO A 327 10.53 -15.99 -13.89
N ALA A 328 9.73 -15.69 -14.91
CA ALA A 328 9.47 -16.59 -16.04
C ALA A 328 10.58 -16.53 -17.13
N GLY A 329 11.67 -15.80 -16.87
CA GLY A 329 12.71 -15.48 -17.84
C GLY A 329 12.34 -14.30 -18.77
N GLY A 330 13.34 -13.81 -19.49
CA GLY A 330 13.20 -12.68 -20.42
C GLY A 330 12.96 -11.33 -19.73
N PRO A 331 12.63 -10.28 -20.50
CA PRO A 331 12.39 -8.94 -19.95
C PRO A 331 11.29 -8.92 -18.89
N VAL A 332 11.45 -8.03 -17.91
CA VAL A 332 10.43 -7.74 -16.88
C VAL A 332 9.11 -7.32 -17.56
N LYS A 333 8.00 -7.90 -17.12
CA LYS A 333 6.67 -7.72 -17.71
C LYS A 333 5.57 -7.90 -16.66
N THR A 334 4.33 -7.57 -17.03
CA THR A 334 3.14 -7.83 -16.20
C THR A 334 3.11 -9.27 -15.70
N THR A 335 2.76 -9.45 -14.43
CA THR A 335 2.49 -10.77 -13.84
C THR A 335 1.01 -11.16 -13.95
N GLY A 336 0.15 -10.25 -14.39
CA GLY A 336 -1.30 -10.40 -14.25
C GLY A 336 -1.81 -10.15 -12.83
N ASN A 337 -0.92 -9.77 -11.90
CA ASN A 337 -1.31 -9.37 -10.55
C ASN A 337 -1.55 -7.86 -10.51
N LEU A 338 -2.66 -7.48 -9.86
CA LEU A 338 -3.04 -6.12 -9.59
C LEU A 338 -3.10 -5.91 -8.08
N VAL A 339 -2.68 -4.73 -7.64
CA VAL A 339 -2.83 -4.28 -6.25
C VAL A 339 -3.45 -2.89 -6.21
N ASN A 340 -4.31 -2.62 -5.24
CA ASN A 340 -4.84 -1.30 -4.95
C ASN A 340 -3.97 -0.59 -3.90
N CYS A 341 -3.11 0.31 -4.37
CA CYS A 341 -2.09 0.96 -3.56
C CYS A 341 -2.08 2.49 -3.69
N PRO A 342 -2.96 3.22 -2.97
CA PRO A 342 -3.00 4.68 -3.03
C PRO A 342 -1.70 5.34 -2.55
N VAL A 343 -1.17 6.29 -3.32
CA VAL A 343 -0.01 7.09 -2.89
C VAL A 343 -0.43 8.07 -1.79
N VAL A 344 0.33 8.09 -0.70
CA VAL A 344 0.15 9.06 0.40
C VAL A 344 1.06 10.28 0.20
N GLY A 345 2.35 10.07 -0.07
CA GLY A 345 3.29 11.18 -0.21
C GLY A 345 4.76 10.79 -0.32
N PHE A 346 5.59 11.76 -0.69
CA PHE A 346 7.05 11.65 -0.65
C PHE A 346 7.60 12.06 0.72
N THR A 347 8.75 11.50 1.09
CA THR A 347 9.50 11.80 2.33
C THR A 347 10.93 12.27 2.03
N ASP A 348 11.63 12.78 3.05
CA ASP A 348 13.04 13.23 3.01
C ASP A 348 14.05 12.26 3.66
N GLU A 349 13.66 11.00 3.82
CA GLU A 349 14.56 9.90 4.18
C GLU A 349 15.70 9.74 3.15
#